data_AF-A0A2I0KDL4-F1
#
_entry.id   AF-A0A2I0KDL4-F1
#
_cell.length_a   1.000
_cell.length_b   1.000
_cell.length_c   1.000
_cell.angle_alpha   90.00
_cell.angle_beta   90.00
_cell.angle_gamma   90.00
#
_symmetry.space_group_name_H-M   'P 1'
#
loop_
_entity.id
_entity.type
_entity.pdbx_description
1 polymer ?
#
loop_
_entity_poly.entity_id
_entity_poly.type
_entity_poly.pdbx_seq_one_letter_code
_entity_poly.pdbx_strand_id
1 'polypeptide(L)'
;MDMPPAKPVSEMIPFSVFTPYYSETVLYSSSELREENEDGISILFYLQKIFPDEWENFLERIGRGGSTGDVELQNSSTDSLELRFWVSYRGQTLARTG
;
A
#
# COMPACT_ATOMS: atom_id res chain seq x y z
N MET A 1 -16.26 -40.54 -1.69
CA MET A 1 -16.08 -39.36 -0.84
C MET A 1 -17.37 -39.19 -0.06
N ASP A 2 -17.30 -39.35 1.26
CA ASP A 2 -18.43 -39.16 2.16
C ASP A 2 -18.37 -37.71 2.66
N MET A 3 -19.02 -36.80 1.92
CA MET A 3 -19.03 -35.37 2.25
C MET A 3 -20.37 -35.03 2.91
N PRO A 4 -20.36 -34.38 4.08
CA PRO A 4 -21.59 -34.03 4.76
C PRO A 4 -22.42 -33.04 3.92
N PRO A 5 -23.76 -33.09 4.04
CA PRO A 5 -24.65 -32.18 3.33
C PRO A 5 -24.42 -30.73 3.78
N ALA A 6 -24.55 -29.79 2.84
CA ALA A 6 -24.42 -28.37 3.13
C ALA A 6 -25.50 -27.91 4.12
N LYS A 7 -25.12 -27.02 5.05
CA LYS A 7 -26.08 -26.44 6.00
C LYS A 7 -27.10 -25.55 5.27
N PRO A 8 -28.33 -25.44 5.79
CA PRO A 8 -29.32 -24.48 5.29
C PRO A 8 -28.77 -23.05 5.33
N VAL A 9 -29.19 -22.20 4.37
CA VAL A 9 -28.74 -20.80 4.26
C VAL A 9 -28.99 -20.00 5.55
N SER A 10 -30.05 -20.32 6.29
CA SER A 10 -30.38 -19.70 7.59
C SER A 10 -29.38 -19.98 8.71
N GLU A 11 -28.58 -21.05 8.58
CA GLU A 11 -27.55 -21.45 9.55
C GLU A 11 -26.13 -21.11 9.07
N MET A 12 -26.02 -20.43 7.94
CA MET A 12 -24.73 -19.98 7.44
C MET A 12 -24.17 -18.90 8.36
N ILE A 13 -22.88 -19.02 8.71
CA ILE A 13 -22.19 -17.97 9.45
C ILE A 13 -22.25 -16.70 8.59
N PRO A 14 -22.80 -15.58 9.09
CA PRO A 14 -22.86 -14.36 8.32
C PRO A 14 -21.45 -13.86 8.02
N PHE A 15 -21.07 -13.90 6.75
CA PHE A 15 -19.84 -13.27 6.28
C PHE A 15 -20.13 -11.79 6.02
N SER A 16 -20.15 -11.00 7.10
CA SER A 16 -20.25 -9.54 7.00
C SER A 16 -18.85 -8.96 7.08
N VAL A 17 -18.35 -8.46 5.96
CA VAL A 17 -17.16 -7.63 5.93
C VAL A 17 -17.63 -6.23 6.28
N PHE A 18 -17.39 -5.79 7.52
CA PHE A 18 -17.48 -4.38 7.86
C PHE A 18 -16.32 -3.69 7.15
N THR A 19 -16.49 -3.34 5.88
CA THR A 19 -15.64 -2.33 5.26
C THR A 19 -16.01 -1.03 5.96
N PRO A 20 -15.16 -0.49 6.85
CA PRO A 20 -15.47 0.79 7.46
C PRO A 20 -15.61 1.82 6.33
N TYR A 21 -16.69 2.60 6.34
CA TYR A 21 -16.83 3.80 5.51
C TYR A 21 -15.88 4.89 6.03
N TYR A 22 -14.59 4.60 6.04
CA TYR A 22 -13.58 5.62 6.26
C TYR A 22 -13.37 6.34 4.93
N SER A 23 -13.40 7.67 4.96
CA SER A 23 -13.05 8.52 3.81
C SER A 23 -11.54 8.52 3.55
N GLU A 24 -10.88 7.42 3.87
CA GLU A 24 -9.44 7.23 3.73
C GLU A 24 -9.11 6.99 2.25
N THR A 25 -8.03 7.61 1.77
CA THR A 25 -7.61 7.51 0.38
C THR A 25 -6.96 6.14 0.14
N VAL A 26 -7.54 5.31 -0.74
CA VAL A 26 -6.98 3.96 -1.01
C VAL A 26 -5.58 4.02 -1.62
N LEU A 27 -5.31 5.01 -2.47
CA LEU A 27 -4.03 5.19 -3.15
C LEU A 27 -3.59 6.65 -3.08
N TYR A 28 -2.48 6.91 -2.41
CA TYR A 28 -1.88 8.24 -2.34
C TYR A 28 -1.55 8.74 -3.74
N SER A 29 -1.73 10.03 -3.96
CA SER A 29 -1.24 10.77 -5.12
C SER A 29 0.27 11.02 -5.00
N SER A 30 0.94 11.29 -6.13
CA SER A 30 2.37 11.58 -6.14
C SER A 30 2.73 12.84 -5.33
N SER A 31 1.81 13.80 -5.21
CA SER A 31 1.97 15.00 -4.37
C SER A 31 1.95 14.67 -2.88
N GLU A 32 0.98 13.85 -2.44
CA GLU A 32 0.83 13.48 -1.02
C GLU A 32 2.06 12.72 -0.49
N LEU A 33 2.77 11.98 -1.34
CA LEU A 33 3.99 11.27 -0.94
C LEU A 33 5.11 12.19 -0.44
N ARG A 34 5.13 13.43 -0.93
CA ARG A 34 6.21 14.41 -0.72
C ARG A 34 5.75 15.63 0.07
N GLU A 35 4.46 15.74 0.33
CA GLU A 35 3.93 16.77 1.20
C GLU A 35 4.57 16.63 2.57
N GLU A 36 5.22 17.70 3.01
CA GLU A 36 5.90 17.77 4.29
C GLU A 36 4.91 18.21 5.36
N ASN A 37 4.96 17.55 6.51
CA ASN A 37 4.24 17.99 7.70
C ASN A 37 4.90 19.23 8.34
N GLU A 38 4.39 19.67 9.50
CA GLU A 38 4.94 20.82 10.25
C GLU A 38 6.43 20.68 10.61
N ASP A 39 6.95 19.45 10.67
CA ASP A 39 8.34 19.12 10.97
C ASP A 39 9.23 18.97 9.71
N GLY A 40 8.70 19.18 8.51
CA GLY A 40 9.45 18.98 7.26
C GLY A 40 9.58 17.51 6.84
N ILE A 41 8.74 16.62 7.38
CA ILE A 41 8.80 15.17 7.14
C ILE A 41 7.69 14.77 6.17
N SER A 42 8.08 14.14 5.05
CA SER A 42 7.13 13.55 4.11
C SER A 42 6.84 12.08 4.42
N ILE A 43 5.69 11.59 3.96
CA ILE A 43 5.27 10.18 4.14
C ILE A 43 6.30 9.22 3.54
N LEU A 44 6.79 9.53 2.33
CA LEU A 44 7.79 8.71 1.66
C LEU A 44 9.09 8.63 2.48
N PHE A 45 9.60 9.78 2.93
CA PHE A 45 10.81 9.82 3.75
C PHE A 45 10.62 9.03 5.05
N TYR A 46 9.48 9.21 5.73
CA TYR A 46 9.17 8.50 6.96
C TYR A 46 9.18 6.98 6.75
N LEU A 47 8.49 6.49 5.73
CA LEU A 47 8.41 5.05 5.43
C LEU A 47 9.76 4.44 5.04
N GLN A 48 10.58 5.15 4.26
CA GLN A 48 11.95 4.72 3.94
C GLN A 48 12.80 4.58 5.21
N LYS A 49 12.59 5.44 6.21
CA LYS A 49 13.34 5.40 7.48
C LYS A 49 12.92 4.25 8.39
N ILE A 50 11.63 3.90 8.42
CA ILE A 50 11.15 2.84 9.33
C ILE A 50 11.17 1.44 8.69
N PHE A 51 11.22 1.33 7.36
CA PHE A 51 11.32 0.07 6.61
C PHE A 51 12.47 0.09 5.58
N PRO A 52 13.73 0.26 6.01
CA PRO A 52 14.86 0.40 5.09
C PRO A 52 15.13 -0.86 4.26
N ASP A 53 14.96 -2.04 4.86
CA ASP A 53 15.11 -3.34 4.20
C ASP A 53 14.00 -3.60 3.17
N GLU A 54 12.75 -3.27 3.50
CA GLU A 54 11.65 -3.41 2.54
C GLU A 54 11.73 -2.39 1.40
N TRP A 55 12.36 -1.25 1.63
CA TRP A 55 12.65 -0.26 0.60
C TRP A 55 13.68 -0.80 -0.41
N GLU A 56 14.78 -1.40 0.07
CA GLU A 56 15.76 -2.04 -0.82
C GLU A 56 15.13 -3.17 -1.65
N ASN A 57 14.32 -4.03 -1.02
CA ASN A 57 13.59 -5.09 -1.72
C ASN A 57 12.63 -4.54 -2.78
N PHE A 58 11.99 -3.40 -2.50
CA PHE A 58 11.13 -2.71 -3.46
C PHE A 58 11.91 -2.21 -4.66
N LEU A 59 13.03 -1.52 -4.44
CA LEU A 59 13.89 -1.00 -5.50
C LEU A 59 14.42 -2.14 -6.38
N GLU A 60 14.90 -3.23 -5.76
CA GLU A 60 15.36 -4.43 -6.49
C GLU A 60 14.26 -5.00 -7.38
N ARG A 61 13.03 -5.13 -6.87
CA ARG A 61 11.88 -5.67 -7.61
C ARG A 61 11.53 -4.84 -8.86
N ILE A 62 11.65 -3.51 -8.80
CA ILE A 62 11.39 -2.64 -9.95
C ILE A 62 12.63 -2.43 -10.83
N GLY A 63 13.74 -3.13 -10.56
CA GLY A 63 14.98 -3.05 -11.33
C GLY A 63 15.73 -1.72 -11.14
N ARG A 64 15.55 -1.07 -9.99
CA ARG A 64 16.25 0.16 -9.59
C ARG A 64 17.28 -0.17 -8.51
N GLY A 65 18.40 0.54 -8.50
CA GLY A 65 19.44 0.35 -7.49
C GLY A 65 19.18 1.23 -6.25
N GLY A 66 19.78 0.92 -5.11
CA GLY A 66 19.69 1.73 -3.88
C GLY A 66 20.15 3.19 -4.02
N SER A 67 20.86 3.53 -5.11
CA SER A 67 21.23 4.92 -5.46
C SER A 67 20.21 5.64 -6.35
N THR A 68 19.14 4.97 -6.78
CA THR A 68 18.07 5.58 -7.58
C THR A 68 17.32 6.58 -6.71
N GLY A 69 17.46 7.87 -7.04
CA GLY A 69 16.79 8.93 -6.31
C GLY A 69 15.29 8.98 -6.62
N ASP A 70 14.50 9.53 -5.69
CA ASP A 70 13.04 9.66 -5.82
C ASP A 70 12.59 10.39 -7.10
N VAL A 71 13.44 11.24 -7.67
CA VAL A 71 13.19 11.95 -8.93
C VAL A 71 13.18 10.99 -10.13
N GLU A 72 14.06 9.99 -10.13
CA GLU A 72 14.16 9.01 -11.23
C GLU A 72 12.92 8.09 -11.25
N LEU A 73 12.39 7.75 -10.08
CA LEU A 73 11.17 6.94 -9.92
C LEU A 73 9.93 7.63 -10.49
N GLN A 74 9.92 8.96 -10.65
CA GLN A 74 8.78 9.68 -11.23
C GLN A 74 8.82 9.77 -12.76
N ASN A 75 9.99 9.61 -13.37
CA ASN A 75 10.13 9.73 -14.82
C ASN A 75 9.46 8.57 -15.57
N SER A 76 9.38 7.41 -14.92
CA SER A 76 8.64 6.25 -15.40
C SER A 76 7.23 6.27 -14.79
N SER A 77 6.20 6.31 -15.63
CA SER A 77 4.80 6.19 -15.20
C SER A 77 4.56 4.88 -14.42
N THR A 78 5.24 3.81 -14.83
CA THR A 78 5.17 2.50 -14.17
C THR A 78 5.80 2.53 -12.78
N ASP A 79 7.01 3.08 -12.65
CA ASP A 79 7.72 3.12 -11.37
C ASP A 79 7.03 4.06 -10.37
N SER A 80 6.48 5.16 -10.87
CA SER A 80 5.68 6.10 -10.08
C SER A 80 4.44 5.41 -9.51
N LEU A 81 3.76 4.58 -10.30
CA LEU A 81 2.61 3.81 -9.83
C LEU A 81 3.01 2.75 -8.80
N GLU A 82 4.08 2.00 -9.05
CA GLU A 82 4.63 1.00 -8.13
C GLU A 82 5.03 1.61 -6.79
N LEU A 83 5.64 2.80 -6.81
CA LEU A 83 5.99 3.56 -5.62
C LEU A 83 4.74 3.94 -4.81
N ARG A 84 3.71 4.46 -5.48
CA ARG A 84 2.44 4.82 -4.83
C ARG A 84 1.78 3.61 -4.20
N PHE A 85 1.80 2.45 -4.86
CA PHE A 85 1.30 1.21 -4.27
C PHE A 85 2.08 0.79 -3.04
N TRP A 86 3.42 0.82 -3.10
CA TRP A 86 4.27 0.44 -1.96
C TRP A 86 4.01 1.32 -0.74
N VAL A 87 3.89 2.64 -0.94
CA VAL A 87 3.61 3.61 0.13
C VAL A 87 2.19 3.43 0.66
N SER A 88 1.16 3.36 -0.20
CA SER A 88 -0.23 3.19 0.25
C SER A 88 -0.46 1.88 0.99
N TYR A 89 0.14 0.78 0.55
CA TYR A 89 0.05 -0.50 1.27
C TYR A 89 0.64 -0.41 2.68
N ARG A 90 1.65 0.43 2.91
CA ARG A 90 2.26 0.62 4.24
C ARG A 90 1.56 1.69 5.08
N GLY A 91 1.03 2.73 4.45
CA GLY A 91 0.49 3.92 5.11
C GLY A 91 -1.03 4.00 5.19
N GLN A 92 -1.79 3.16 4.48
CA GLN A 92 -3.25 3.20 4.49
C GLN A 92 -3.84 1.83 4.84
N THR A 93 -4.91 1.83 5.63
CA THR A 93 -5.56 0.59 6.05
C THR A 93 -6.39 0.01 4.91
N LEU A 94 -7.17 0.87 4.23
CA LEU A 94 -8.01 0.44 3.10
C LEU A 94 -7.22 -0.10 1.90
N ALA A 95 -5.98 0.37 1.68
CA ALA A 95 -5.10 -0.14 0.62
C ALA A 95 -4.78 -1.64 0.77
N ARG A 96 -4.91 -2.20 1.98
CA ARG A 96 -4.65 -3.62 2.26
C ARG A 96 -5.89 -4.50 2.07
N THR A 97 -7.07 -3.90 1.97
CA THR A 97 -8.37 -4.61 1.95
C THR A 97 -9.19 -4.37 0.68
N GLY A 98 -8.75 -3.47 -0.20
CA GLY A 98 -9.39 -3.13 -1.47
C GLY A 98 -9.10 -4.10 -2.61
#